data_AF-A0A2W6AK14-F1
#
_entry.id   AF-A0A2W6AK14-F1
#
_cell.length_a   1.000
_cell.length_b   1.000
_cell.length_c   1.000
_cell.angle_alpha   90.00
_cell.angle_beta   90.00
_cell.angle_gamma   90.00
#
_symmetry.space_group_name_H-M   'P 1'
#
loop_
_entity.id
_entity.type
_entity.pdbx_description
1 polymer ?
#
loop_
_entity_poly.entity_id
_entity_poly.type
_entity_poly.pdbx_seq_one_letter_code
_entity_poly.pdbx_strand_id
1 'polypeptide(L)' 'MQIDPRGRFLLVIEKGTNLIDVYGIASDGSLNGPTSFPSVGAVPFGMAFRPGKRSEFVVADAQAAPTVPAP' A
#
# COMPACT_ATOMS: atom_id res chain seq x y z
N MET A 1 3.96 -2.39 4.82
CA MET A 1 4.73 -2.54 3.56
C MET A 1 4.85 -4.02 3.22
N GLN A 2 4.89 -4.36 1.93
CA GLN A 2 5.01 -5.73 1.41
C GLN A 2 5.79 -5.72 0.09
N ILE A 3 6.60 -6.74 -0.16
CA ILE A 3 7.26 -6.97 -1.45
C ILE A 3 6.45 -8.01 -2.23
N ASP A 4 6.26 -7.81 -3.54
CA ASP A 4 5.55 -8.80 -4.36
C ASP A 4 6.31 -10.15 -4.38
N PRO A 5 5.63 -11.29 -4.60
CA PRO A 5 6.27 -12.59 -4.56
C PRO A 5 7.46 -12.80 -5.51
N ARG A 6 7.65 -11.92 -6.51
CA ARG A 6 8.79 -11.95 -7.44
C ARG A 6 9.90 -10.97 -7.08
N GLY A 7 9.76 -10.16 -6.04
CA GLY A 7 10.79 -9.21 -5.61
C GLY A 7 11.02 -8.04 -6.58
N ARG A 8 10.01 -7.68 -7.38
CA ARG A 8 10.09 -6.61 -8.40
C ARG A 8 9.42 -5.32 -7.96
N PHE A 9 8.51 -5.38 -7.00
CA PHE A 9 7.78 -4.24 -6.49
C PHE A 9 7.72 -4.24 -4.97
N LEU A 10 7.92 -3.07 -4.37
CA LEU A 10 7.67 -2.78 -2.97
C LEU A 10 6.42 -1.91 -2.89
N LEU A 11 5.44 -2.35 -2.11
CA LEU A 11 4.21 -1.62 -1.84
C LEU A 11 4.25 -1.08 -0.41
N VAL A 12 4.00 0.22 -0.27
CA VAL A 12 3.92 0.92 1.01
C VAL A 12 2.50 1.48 1.15
N ILE A 13 1.94 1.37 2.35
CA ILE A 13 0.65 1.97 2.68
C ILE A 13 0.91 3.18 3.55
N GLU A 14 0.22 4.27 3.26
CA GLU A 14 0.33 5.52 3.99
C GLU A 14 -0.97 5.81 4.75
N LYS A 15 -0.92 5.62 6.06
CA LYS A 15 -2.09 5.78 6.94
C LYS A 15 -2.66 7.21 6.93
N GLY A 16 -1.79 8.22 6.86
CA GLY A 16 -2.20 9.63 6.99
C GLY A 16 -2.79 10.23 5.73
N THR A 17 -2.29 9.81 4.57
CA THR A 17 -2.68 10.32 3.25
C THR A 17 -3.67 9.38 2.53
N ASN A 18 -3.88 8.17 3.07
CA ASN A 18 -4.67 7.09 2.46
C ASN A 18 -4.14 6.68 1.08
N LEU A 19 -2.81 6.69 0.91
CA LEU A 19 -2.16 6.29 -0.34
C LEU A 19 -1.53 4.91 -0.24
N ILE A 20 -1.35 4.30 -1.40
CA ILE A 20 -0.57 3.10 -1.64
C ILE A 20 0.52 3.47 -2.64
N ASP A 21 1.76 3.50 -2.17
CA ASP A 21 2.93 3.80 -2.99
C ASP A 21 3.54 2.51 -3.52
N VAL A 22 3.80 2.50 -4.83
CA VAL A 22 4.44 1.38 -5.52
C VAL A 22 5.81 1.82 -6.00
N TYR A 23 6.83 1.12 -5.53
CA TYR A 23 8.21 1.27 -5.98
C TYR A 23 8.60 0.06 -6.81
N GLY A 24 9.28 0.27 -7.93
CA GLY A 24 10.00 -0.79 -8.63
C GLY A 24 11.32 -1.11 -7.92
N ILE A 25 11.68 -2.39 -7.88
CA ILE A 25 12.94 -2.90 -7.32
C ILE A 25 13.83 -3.34 -8.47
N ALA A 26 14.99 -2.70 -8.62
CA ALA A 26 16.00 -3.08 -9.60
C ALA A 26 16.81 -4.30 -9.13
N SER A 27 17.60 -4.89 -10.02
CA SER A 27 18.39 -6.09 -9.73
C SER A 27 19.47 -5.90 -8.66
N ASP A 28 19.91 -4.66 -8.44
CA ASP A 28 20.84 -4.26 -7.38
C ASP A 28 20.13 -3.92 -6.05
N GLY A 29 18.80 -4.04 -6.01
CA GLY A 29 17.97 -3.69 -4.86
C GLY A 29 17.61 -2.20 -4.77
N SER A 30 18.07 -1.36 -5.70
CA SER A 30 17.67 0.05 -5.72
C SER A 30 16.19 0.22 -6.04
N LEU A 31 15.59 1.27 -5.50
CA LEU A 31 14.17 1.56 -5.67
C LEU A 31 13.95 2.67 -6.70
N ASN A 32 12.95 2.49 -7.56
CA ASN A 32 12.45 3.48 -8.51
C ASN A 32 10.99 3.82 -8.20
N GLY A 33 10.61 5.10 -8.21
CA GLY A 33 9.25 5.56 -7.93
C GLY A 33 9.19 6.61 -6.81
N PRO A 34 8.05 6.76 -6.09
CA PRO A 34 6.84 5.92 -6.19
C PRO A 34 5.90 6.34 -7.32
N THR A 35 5.06 5.39 -7.74
CA THR A 35 3.74 5.70 -8.29
C THR A 35 2.70 5.50 -7.20
N SER A 36 1.93 6.53 -6.89
CA SER A 36 0.95 6.52 -5.80
C SER A 36 -0.46 6.24 -6.31
N PHE A 37 -1.20 5.44 -5.56
CA PHE A 37 -2.59 5.12 -5.81
C PHE A 37 -3.43 5.43 -4.56
N PRO A 38 -4.66 5.93 -4.69
CA PRO A 38 -5.54 6.05 -3.55
C PRO A 38 -5.90 4.66 -3.01
N SER A 39 -5.88 4.50 -1.69
CA SER A 39 -6.55 3.36 -1.05
C SER A 39 -8.05 3.43 -1.30
N VAL A 40 -8.70 2.27 -1.28
CA VAL A 40 -10.16 2.19 -1.43
C VAL A 40 -10.86 2.73 -0.19
N GLY A 41 -10.36 2.38 1.01
CA GLY A 41 -10.84 2.89 2.28
C GLY A 41 -9.91 3.92 2.91
N ALA A 42 -10.31 4.38 4.10
CA ALA A 42 -9.50 5.28 4.90
C ALA A 42 -8.61 4.49 5.87
N VAL A 43 -7.46 5.05 6.21
CA VAL A 43 -6.55 4.52 7.23
C VAL A 43 -6.09 3.10 6.90
N PRO A 44 -5.43 2.88 5.74
CA PRO A 44 -4.89 1.57 5.41
C PRO A 44 -3.91 1.12 6.49
N PHE A 45 -4.07 -0.11 6.99
CA PHE A 45 -3.27 -0.65 8.10
C PHE A 45 -2.56 -1.96 7.75
N GLY A 46 -3.11 -2.76 6.83
CA GLY A 46 -2.58 -4.07 6.47
C GLY A 46 -2.60 -4.30 4.96
N MET A 47 -1.75 -5.23 4.49
CA MET A 47 -1.71 -5.62 3.08
C MET A 47 -1.25 -7.07 2.94
N ALA A 48 -1.79 -7.79 1.96
CA ALA A 48 -1.32 -9.11 1.57
C ALA A 48 -1.50 -9.36 0.06
N PHE A 49 -0.54 -10.05 -0.55
CA PHE A 49 -0.68 -10.55 -1.93
C PHE A 49 -1.53 -11.82 -1.97
N ARG A 50 -2.37 -11.95 -3.00
CA ARG A 50 -3.13 -13.18 -3.20
C ARG A 50 -2.22 -14.30 -3.74
N PRO A 51 -2.17 -15.47 -3.09
CA PRO A 51 -1.40 -16.60 -3.60
C PRO A 51 -1.85 -16.99 -5.01
N GLY A 52 -0.89 -17.25 -5.90
CA GLY A 52 -1.16 -17.69 -7.28
C GLY A 52 -1.62 -16.59 -8.25
N LYS A 53 -1.97 -15.39 -7.77
CA LYS A 53 -2.34 -14.24 -8.62
C LYS A 53 -1.30 -13.14 -8.55
N ARG A 54 -0.64 -12.91 -9.69
CA ARG A 54 0.63 -12.18 -9.81
C ARG A 54 0.54 -10.67 -9.59
N SER A 55 -0.66 -10.11 -9.64
CA SER A 55 -0.89 -8.66 -9.63
C SER A 55 -2.09 -8.27 -8.77
N GLU A 56 -2.55 -9.19 -7.91
CA GLU A 56 -3.69 -8.95 -7.05
C GLU A 56 -3.23 -8.96 -5.58
N PHE A 57 -3.54 -7.89 -4.87
CA PHE A 57 -3.31 -7.74 -3.45
C PHE A 57 -4.58 -7.19 -2.81
N VAL A 58 -4.65 -7.36 -1.50
CA VAL A 58 -5.71 -6.78 -0.67
C VAL A 58 -5.08 -5.80 0.30
N VAL A 59 -5.80 -4.70 0.55
CA VAL A 59 -5.49 -3.75 1.61
C VAL A 59 -6.57 -3.89 2.67
N ALA A 60 -6.14 -3.96 3.91
CA ALA A 60 -7.04 -3.91 5.05
C ALA A 60 -7.02 -2.48 5.57
N ASP A 61 -8.20 -1.87 5.59
CA ASP A 61 -8.44 -0.50 6.06
C ASP A 61 -8.99 -0.53 7.49
N ALA A 62 -8.72 0.51 8.26
CA ALA A 62 -9.27 0.69 9.59
C ALA A 62 -10.46 1.66 9.56
N GLN A 63 -11.24 1.70 10.65
CA GLN A 63 -12.19 2.79 10.82
C GLN A 63 -11.40 4.09 11.01
N ALA A 64 -11.70 5.13 10.22
CA ALA A 64 -11.29 6.47 10.56
C ALA A 64 -11.89 6.84 11.93
N ALA A 65 -11.11 7.49 12.79
CA ALA A 65 -11.65 8.04 14.02
C ALA A 65 -12.82 8.98 13.66
N PRO A 66 -13.94 8.97 14.39
CA PRO A 66 -15.02 9.91 14.16
C PRO A 66 -14.44 11.33 14.26
N THR A 67 -14.59 12.12 13.20
CA THR A 67 -14.21 13.53 13.23
C THR A 67 -15.13 14.20 14.24
N VAL A 68 -14.60 14.57 15.41
CA VAL A 68 -15.33 15.46 16.31
C VAL A 68 -15.33 16.84 15.64
N PRO A 69 -16.50 17.39 15.27
CA PRO A 69 -16.54 18.74 14.71
C PRO A 69 -16.01 19.74 15.75
N ALA A 70 -15.25 20.73 15.29
CA ALA A 70 -14.81 21.84 16.13
C ALA A 70 -16.03 22.55 16.75
N PRO A 71 -15.91 23.08 17.99
CA PRO A 71 -17.01 23.74 18.69
C PRO A 71 -17.55 24.98 17.96
#